data_AF-A0A8S0X7L6-F1
#
_entry.id   AF-A0A8S0X7L6-F1
#
_cell.length_a   1.000
_cell.length_b   1.000
_cell.length_c   1.000
_cell.angle_alpha   90.00
_cell.angle_beta   90.00
_cell.angle_gamma   90.00
#
_symmetry.space_group_name_H-M   'P 1'
#
loop_
_entity.id
_entity.type
_entity.pdbx_description
1 polymer ?
#
loop_
_entity_poly.entity_id
_entity_poly.type
_entity_poly.pdbx_seq_one_letter_code
_entity_poly.pdbx_strand_id
1 'polypeptide(L)'
;MTLNPLSATPAAALALLGVFLGSGSFTLALAQDEPPTRTRADAVADAQTPQSVPIERPEQRKTLHDRSNLFDVREAKPSSPVFEDQPKQGKISGFDFYRDPLNADKPFQEPAAIMEKEIANKPAVMSAQRELLERRYNLKPKFDPEVKMSRGKPVLVGPTVKLADDTSWDELASLTPEQIKDRGIFPYPSLPHPLQSNGGQVFPKMQIKMFPRLERFDVDFDLPEEFLPEFPPAIFLQNRPELGDVSRGEVVSINNFYKLFKDILTPVQLNGLQFLLTPLPQEEFNPTDDRKSREASLGVACFDCHVNGHTTGQFHLNPDDRPEERRFRLDTTSLRGMFNQQIHGSKRSLRSVEDFTEFEFRTAYFNGDPIHAMKKGFPVLDRIHVSHMAQLQNMLDFPPAPKLNPITKRLDPAKATESELRGEQVFFGKGQCSSCHIPPTYLDQQMHDLHLERFLKNEPGDGPIKTFTLRGIKDSPPYLHDGRALTLEDTVEFFNLVLELKLNAREKQDLVAFMRQL
;
A
#
# COMPACT_ATOMS: atom_id res chain seq x y z
N MET A 1 60.25 36.08 -30.13
CA MET A 1 60.68 37.35 -30.75
C MET A 1 59.46 38.25 -30.80
N THR A 2 59.20 39.01 -29.73
CA THR A 2 59.59 40.43 -29.56
C THR A 2 58.80 41.39 -30.44
N LEU A 3 58.08 42.28 -29.74
CA LEU A 3 57.79 43.69 -30.04
C LEU A 3 56.38 44.07 -30.55
N ASN A 4 55.63 44.67 -29.61
CA ASN A 4 54.80 45.87 -29.81
C ASN A 4 55.71 47.03 -30.32
N PRO A 5 55.22 48.15 -30.94
CA PRO A 5 54.30 49.07 -30.23
C PRO A 5 53.44 50.09 -31.06
N LEU A 6 52.58 50.84 -30.33
CA LEU A 6 52.26 52.31 -30.42
C LEU A 6 51.71 52.90 -31.76
N SER A 7 50.47 53.41 -31.88
CA SER A 7 49.83 54.62 -31.29
C SER A 7 49.69 55.77 -32.29
N ALA A 8 48.47 56.34 -32.46
CA ALA A 8 48.22 57.79 -32.58
C ALA A 8 46.70 58.08 -32.67
N THR A 9 46.25 59.00 -31.81
CA THR A 9 44.97 59.74 -31.80
C THR A 9 45.08 60.99 -32.71
N PRO A 10 44.21 62.03 -32.70
CA PRO A 10 42.81 62.23 -32.23
C PRO A 10 41.93 62.97 -33.30
N ALA A 11 40.65 63.24 -33.01
CA ALA A 11 40.04 64.59 -33.10
C ALA A 11 38.51 64.55 -33.00
N ALA A 12 37.97 65.43 -32.17
CA ALA A 12 36.56 65.72 -31.96
C ALA A 12 36.08 66.85 -32.90
N ALA A 13 34.77 66.91 -33.19
CA ALA A 13 33.90 68.08 -32.96
C ALA A 13 32.63 68.13 -33.86
N LEU A 14 31.47 68.30 -33.20
CA LEU A 14 30.28 69.10 -33.57
C LEU A 14 29.46 68.72 -34.82
N ALA A 15 28.12 68.80 -34.90
CA ALA A 15 27.05 69.28 -34.01
C ALA A 15 25.67 68.92 -34.60
N LEU A 16 24.65 68.93 -33.72
CA LEU A 16 23.22 69.30 -33.91
C LEU A 16 22.32 68.53 -34.89
N LEU A 17 21.26 67.92 -34.35
CA LEU A 17 19.82 68.23 -34.54
C LEU A 17 19.03 67.01 -34.01
N GLY A 18 18.10 67.14 -33.07
CA GLY A 18 16.73 67.56 -33.39
C GLY A 18 15.77 66.41 -33.08
N VAL A 19 14.99 66.57 -32.01
CA VAL A 19 13.99 65.65 -31.45
C VAL A 19 12.92 65.25 -32.46
N PHE A 20 12.53 63.95 -32.50
CA PHE A 20 11.13 63.56 -32.71
C PHE A 20 10.83 62.20 -32.06
N LEU A 21 9.84 62.22 -31.15
CA LEU A 21 9.25 61.08 -30.46
C LEU A 21 8.42 60.23 -31.44
N GLY A 22 8.63 58.91 -31.41
CA GLY A 22 7.81 57.92 -32.12
C GLY A 22 7.84 56.60 -31.37
N SER A 23 6.81 56.37 -30.56
CA SER A 23 6.53 55.14 -29.82
C SER A 23 6.32 53.95 -30.76
N GLY A 24 7.24 52.99 -30.73
CA GLY A 24 7.11 51.68 -31.36
C GLY A 24 7.60 50.60 -30.39
N SER A 25 6.66 49.93 -29.72
CA SER A 25 6.93 48.82 -28.82
C SER A 25 7.46 47.62 -29.61
N PHE A 26 8.76 47.38 -29.55
CA PHE A 26 9.34 46.09 -29.91
C PHE A 26 9.15 45.14 -28.72
N THR A 27 8.27 44.15 -28.87
CA THR A 27 8.19 42.99 -27.99
C THR A 27 9.43 42.12 -28.20
N LEU A 28 10.47 42.36 -27.40
CA LEU A 28 11.50 41.35 -27.16
C LEU A 28 10.85 40.25 -26.32
N ALA A 29 10.66 39.07 -26.92
CA ALA A 29 10.35 37.85 -26.20
C ALA A 29 11.55 37.48 -25.32
N LEU A 30 11.59 38.03 -24.11
CA LEU A 30 12.39 37.48 -23.03
C LEU A 30 11.71 36.19 -22.61
N ALA A 31 12.41 35.06 -22.78
CA ALA A 31 12.07 33.82 -22.11
C ALA A 31 11.85 34.16 -20.63
N GLN A 32 10.59 34.06 -20.18
CA GLN A 32 10.30 34.05 -18.76
C GLN A 32 10.92 32.76 -18.24
N ASP A 33 11.97 32.87 -17.46
CA ASP A 33 12.34 31.79 -16.54
C ASP A 33 11.07 31.41 -15.80
N GLU A 34 10.58 30.19 -16.01
CA GLU A 34 9.56 29.63 -15.15
C GLU A 34 10.09 29.75 -13.71
N PRO A 35 9.34 30.37 -12.79
CA PRO A 35 9.79 30.44 -11.42
C PRO A 35 10.03 29.00 -10.93
N PRO A 36 11.09 28.75 -10.14
CA PRO A 36 11.35 27.41 -9.63
C PRO A 36 10.07 26.93 -8.95
N THR A 37 9.54 25.80 -9.42
CA THR A 37 8.41 25.13 -8.77
C THR A 37 8.80 24.94 -7.31
N ARG A 38 8.24 25.76 -6.42
CA ARG A 38 8.32 25.54 -4.98
C ARG A 38 7.72 24.17 -4.74
N THR A 39 8.56 23.18 -4.49
CA THR A 39 8.15 21.96 -3.80
C THR A 39 7.45 22.44 -2.53
N ARG A 40 6.14 22.17 -2.44
CA ARG A 40 5.33 22.60 -1.31
C ARG A 40 5.98 22.03 -0.05
N ALA A 41 6.40 22.90 0.88
CA ALA A 41 7.09 22.46 2.09
C ALA A 41 6.20 21.47 2.86
N ASP A 42 6.78 20.36 3.30
CA ASP A 42 6.07 19.36 4.09
C ASP A 42 5.92 19.91 5.50
N ALA A 43 4.72 20.37 5.84
CA ALA A 43 4.43 20.98 7.14
C ALA A 43 4.71 20.05 8.34
N VAL A 44 4.63 18.72 8.15
CA VAL A 44 4.97 17.76 9.20
C VAL A 44 6.49 17.70 9.35
N ALA A 45 7.22 17.55 8.25
CA ALA A 45 8.68 17.57 8.27
C ALA A 45 9.21 18.90 8.85
N ASP A 46 8.62 20.03 8.47
CA ASP A 46 8.98 21.37 8.97
C ASP A 46 8.74 21.49 10.48
N ALA A 47 7.65 20.92 11.00
CA ALA A 47 7.33 20.93 12.42
C ALA A 47 8.22 19.99 13.25
N GLN A 48 8.74 18.92 12.64
CA GLN A 48 9.60 17.95 13.31
C GLN A 48 11.10 18.27 13.21
N THR A 49 11.50 19.02 12.19
CA THR A 49 12.91 19.28 11.89
C THR A 49 13.36 20.58 12.56
N PRO A 50 14.37 20.54 13.45
CA PRO A 50 14.98 21.75 13.97
C PRO A 50 15.49 22.62 12.83
N GLN A 51 14.95 23.83 12.71
CA GLN A 51 15.38 24.78 11.67
C GLN A 51 16.79 25.28 11.96
N SER A 52 17.62 25.35 10.92
CA SER A 52 18.95 25.96 11.03
C SER A 52 18.79 27.46 11.25
N VAL A 53 19.21 27.92 12.43
CA VAL A 53 19.24 29.35 12.79
C VAL A 53 20.69 29.86 12.79
N PRO A 54 20.92 31.16 12.52
CA PRO A 54 22.25 31.75 12.66
C PRO A 54 22.88 31.45 14.03
N ILE A 55 24.20 31.24 14.03
CA ILE A 55 24.98 30.98 15.25
C ILE A 55 25.27 32.34 15.91
N GLU A 56 24.36 32.78 16.77
CA GLU A 56 24.44 34.07 17.45
C GLU A 56 24.95 33.93 18.90
N ARG A 57 24.70 32.78 19.52
CA ARG A 57 25.03 32.53 20.92
C ARG A 57 26.28 31.64 21.06
N PRO A 58 27.13 31.85 22.07
CA PRO A 58 28.35 31.07 22.26
C PRO A 58 28.12 29.55 22.30
N GLU A 59 27.03 29.09 22.92
CA GLU A 59 26.68 27.68 23.03
C GLU A 59 26.29 27.00 21.71
N GLN A 60 25.99 27.78 20.65
CA GLN A 60 25.68 27.23 19.33
C GLN A 60 26.95 26.89 18.53
N ARG A 61 28.13 27.33 18.97
CA ARG A 61 29.41 27.08 18.30
C ARG A 61 29.92 25.69 18.71
N LYS A 62 29.87 24.73 17.78
CA LYS A 62 30.46 23.39 17.98
C LYS A 62 31.96 23.50 18.33
N THR A 63 32.33 22.99 19.49
CA THR A 63 33.68 22.86 20.02
C THR A 63 34.46 21.71 19.36
N LEU A 64 35.75 21.58 19.68
CA LEU A 64 36.54 20.40 19.28
C LEU A 64 35.98 19.11 19.89
N HIS A 65 35.44 19.18 21.11
CA HIS A 65 34.81 18.02 21.76
C HIS A 65 33.56 17.57 20.99
N ASP A 66 32.70 18.50 20.59
CA ASP A 66 31.46 18.22 19.84
C ASP A 66 31.71 17.59 18.45
N ARG A 67 32.94 17.73 17.94
CA ARG A 67 33.39 17.17 16.65
C ARG A 67 34.36 16.00 16.83
N SER A 68 34.65 15.60 18.06
CA SER A 68 35.65 14.57 18.34
C SER A 68 35.12 13.18 17.97
N ASN A 69 36.03 12.27 17.67
CA ASN A 69 35.73 10.86 17.42
C ASN A 69 35.42 10.07 18.70
N LEU A 70 35.38 10.70 19.88
CA LEU A 70 35.08 10.04 21.16
C LEU A 70 33.68 9.40 21.20
N PHE A 71 32.78 9.88 20.35
CA PHE A 71 31.43 9.35 20.20
C PHE A 71 31.33 8.20 19.20
N ASP A 72 32.41 7.88 18.48
CA ASP A 72 32.48 6.67 17.66
C ASP A 72 32.66 5.45 18.55
N VAL A 73 31.71 4.53 18.51
CA VAL A 73 31.73 3.28 19.30
C VAL A 73 32.98 2.44 19.06
N ARG A 74 33.61 2.57 17.87
CA ARG A 74 34.85 1.87 17.52
C ARG A 74 36.06 2.41 18.30
N GLU A 75 35.99 3.67 18.72
CA GLU A 75 37.02 4.40 19.46
C GLU A 75 36.78 4.37 20.99
N ALA A 76 35.71 3.70 21.44
CA ALA A 76 35.37 3.60 22.85
C ALA A 76 36.47 2.85 23.63
N LYS A 77 36.96 3.47 24.71
CA LYS A 77 37.95 2.85 25.59
C LYS A 77 37.30 1.75 26.44
N PRO A 78 37.97 0.60 26.63
CA PRO A 78 37.45 -0.45 27.50
C PRO A 78 37.40 0.06 28.95
N SER A 79 36.39 -0.39 29.71
CA SER A 79 36.28 -0.03 31.13
C SER A 79 37.35 -0.69 32.01
N SER A 80 38.04 -1.70 31.49
CA SER A 80 39.17 -2.37 32.14
C SER A 80 40.22 -2.80 31.10
N PRO A 81 41.53 -2.62 31.37
CA PRO A 81 42.58 -3.12 30.49
C PRO A 81 42.61 -4.66 30.39
N VAL A 82 42.04 -5.36 31.39
CA VAL A 82 41.96 -6.84 31.41
C VAL A 82 41.20 -7.40 30.21
N PHE A 83 40.34 -6.61 29.56
CA PHE A 83 39.61 -7.07 28.39
C PHE A 83 40.48 -7.34 27.19
N GLU A 84 41.69 -6.78 27.09
CA GLU A 84 42.60 -7.04 25.97
C GLU A 84 42.95 -8.53 25.83
N ASP A 85 43.04 -9.24 26.96
CA ASP A 85 43.35 -10.67 27.02
C ASP A 85 42.10 -11.58 26.93
N GLN A 86 40.90 -10.99 26.86
CA GLN A 86 39.65 -11.74 26.77
C GLN A 86 39.23 -11.99 25.32
N PRO A 87 38.38 -13.01 25.05
CA PRO A 87 37.81 -13.23 23.73
C PRO A 87 37.19 -11.95 23.15
N LYS A 88 37.49 -11.67 21.88
CA LYS A 88 37.04 -10.46 21.16
C LYS A 88 37.42 -9.15 21.85
N GLN A 89 38.40 -9.16 22.74
CA GLN A 89 38.78 -8.00 23.56
C GLN A 89 37.61 -7.46 24.41
N GLY A 90 36.67 -8.34 24.82
CA GLY A 90 35.44 -7.95 25.51
C GLY A 90 34.35 -7.32 24.63
N LYS A 91 34.52 -7.28 23.30
CA LYS A 91 33.60 -6.62 22.35
C LYS A 91 32.51 -7.55 21.83
N ILE A 92 31.33 -6.97 21.53
CA ILE A 92 30.28 -7.62 20.74
C ILE A 92 30.56 -7.35 19.26
N SER A 93 31.00 -8.38 18.52
CA SER A 93 31.41 -8.28 17.12
C SER A 93 30.34 -8.71 16.10
N GLY A 94 29.18 -9.18 16.58
CA GLY A 94 28.06 -9.61 15.74
C GLY A 94 27.03 -8.49 15.56
N PHE A 95 25.94 -8.82 14.87
CA PHE A 95 24.80 -7.92 14.76
C PHE A 95 24.17 -7.68 16.13
N ASP A 96 23.81 -6.43 16.37
CA ASP A 96 22.97 -5.98 17.47
C ASP A 96 21.70 -5.41 16.85
N PHE A 97 20.59 -6.14 16.93
CA PHE A 97 19.33 -5.76 16.28
C PHE A 97 18.71 -4.46 16.82
N TYR A 98 19.11 -4.01 18.01
CA TYR A 98 18.70 -2.71 18.51
C TYR A 98 19.52 -1.57 17.89
N ARG A 99 20.80 -1.82 17.57
CA ARG A 99 21.70 -0.80 17.02
C ARG A 99 21.74 -0.81 15.49
N ASP A 100 22.00 -1.96 14.91
CA ASP A 100 22.30 -2.09 13.49
C ASP A 100 21.02 -1.84 12.66
N PRO A 101 21.12 -1.18 11.48
CA PRO A 101 19.96 -0.89 10.65
C PRO A 101 19.30 -2.15 10.06
N LEU A 102 18.02 -2.02 9.69
CA LEU A 102 17.26 -3.07 9.02
C LEU A 102 17.95 -3.48 7.72
N ASN A 103 18.23 -4.79 7.61
CA ASN A 103 18.90 -5.42 6.48
C ASN A 103 20.35 -4.94 6.24
N ALA A 104 21.10 -4.60 7.30
CA ALA A 104 22.52 -4.31 7.21
C ALA A 104 23.35 -5.55 6.78
N ASP A 105 24.28 -5.36 5.85
CA ASP A 105 25.18 -6.42 5.35
C ASP A 105 26.29 -6.78 6.36
N LYS A 106 26.59 -5.87 7.30
CA LYS A 106 27.61 -6.05 8.34
C LYS A 106 27.28 -5.22 9.60
N PRO A 107 27.76 -5.60 10.78
CA PRO A 107 27.62 -4.79 11.99
C PRO A 107 28.26 -3.40 11.82
N PHE A 108 27.67 -2.38 12.46
CA PHE A 108 28.13 -0.98 12.38
C PHE A 108 28.16 -0.39 10.96
N GLN A 109 27.32 -0.89 10.05
CA GLN A 109 27.17 -0.28 8.74
C GLN A 109 26.48 1.08 8.87
N GLU A 110 27.08 2.11 8.26
CA GLU A 110 26.53 3.47 8.27
C GLU A 110 25.17 3.49 7.54
N PRO A 111 24.11 4.03 8.16
CA PRO A 111 22.77 4.06 7.55
C PRO A 111 22.71 4.75 6.18
N ALA A 112 23.50 5.83 6.01
CA ALA A 112 23.59 6.56 4.74
C ALA A 112 24.10 5.66 3.61
N ALA A 113 25.05 4.77 3.88
CA ALA A 113 25.57 3.84 2.88
C ALA A 113 24.53 2.79 2.45
N ILE A 114 23.65 2.36 3.37
CA ILE A 114 22.54 1.46 3.05
C ILE A 114 21.53 2.18 2.16
N MET A 115 21.11 3.39 2.54
CA MET A 115 20.17 4.19 1.77
C MET A 115 20.68 4.49 0.35
N GLU A 116 21.95 4.89 0.20
CA GLU A 116 22.57 5.15 -1.11
C GLU A 116 22.58 3.88 -1.99
N LYS A 117 22.98 2.74 -1.43
CA LYS A 117 22.98 1.43 -2.12
C LYS A 117 21.57 1.06 -2.61
N GLU A 118 20.57 1.18 -1.75
CA GLU A 118 19.20 0.77 -2.06
C GLU A 118 18.51 1.73 -3.04
N ILE A 119 18.74 3.04 -2.92
CA ILE A 119 18.30 4.03 -3.93
C ILE A 119 18.89 3.70 -5.31
N ALA A 120 20.19 3.37 -5.37
CA ALA A 120 20.84 3.01 -6.62
C ALA A 120 20.28 1.70 -7.22
N ASN A 121 19.82 0.78 -6.37
CA ASN A 121 19.26 -0.51 -6.80
C ASN A 121 17.76 -0.44 -7.17
N LYS A 122 17.00 0.53 -6.66
CA LYS A 122 15.55 0.68 -6.90
C LYS A 122 15.14 0.56 -8.37
N PRO A 123 15.83 1.19 -9.35
CA PRO A 123 15.48 1.01 -10.77
C PRO A 123 15.55 -0.44 -11.26
N ALA A 124 16.54 -1.22 -10.80
CA ALA A 124 16.68 -2.63 -11.18
C ALA A 124 15.56 -3.48 -10.56
N VAL A 125 15.23 -3.23 -9.28
CA VAL A 125 14.09 -3.86 -8.58
C VAL A 125 12.79 -3.61 -9.33
N MET A 126 12.50 -2.35 -9.66
CA MET A 126 11.26 -1.99 -10.35
C MET A 126 11.21 -2.52 -11.79
N SER A 127 12.34 -2.58 -12.50
CA SER A 127 12.40 -3.19 -13.83
C SER A 127 12.08 -4.68 -13.78
N ALA A 128 12.68 -5.43 -12.84
CA ALA A 128 12.45 -6.85 -12.69
C ALA A 128 10.98 -7.17 -12.34
N GLN A 129 10.38 -6.40 -11.43
CA GLN A 129 8.96 -6.55 -11.07
C GLN A 129 8.05 -6.20 -12.26
N ARG A 130 8.35 -5.13 -12.99
CA ARG A 130 7.58 -4.74 -14.16
C ARG A 130 7.62 -5.82 -15.24
N GLU A 131 8.80 -6.38 -15.53
CA GLU A 131 8.92 -7.50 -16.47
C GLU A 131 8.13 -8.72 -16.00
N LEU A 132 8.12 -9.02 -14.69
CA LEU A 132 7.30 -10.10 -14.15
C LEU A 132 5.81 -9.87 -14.42
N LEU A 133 5.30 -8.66 -14.10
CA LEU A 133 3.90 -8.32 -14.32
C LEU A 133 3.55 -8.33 -15.82
N GLU A 134 4.39 -7.77 -16.69
CA GLU A 134 4.16 -7.76 -18.14
C GLU A 134 4.26 -9.16 -18.76
N ARG A 135 5.03 -10.09 -18.16
CA ARG A 135 5.01 -11.51 -18.54
C ARG A 135 3.71 -12.20 -18.12
N ARG A 136 3.19 -11.91 -16.92
CA ARG A 136 2.01 -12.57 -16.36
C ARG A 136 0.68 -11.97 -16.84
N TYR A 137 0.62 -10.68 -17.13
CA TYR A 137 -0.63 -9.96 -17.37
C TYR A 137 -0.57 -9.07 -18.62
N ASN A 138 -1.74 -8.83 -19.21
CA ASN A 138 -2.02 -7.73 -20.10
C ASN A 138 -2.44 -6.51 -19.27
N LEU A 139 -1.49 -5.62 -19.00
CA LEU A 139 -1.70 -4.41 -18.20
C LEU A 139 -2.33 -3.25 -19.00
N LYS A 140 -2.76 -3.47 -20.25
CA LYS A 140 -3.51 -2.45 -20.99
C LYS A 140 -4.94 -2.38 -20.42
N PRO A 141 -5.35 -1.25 -19.83
CA PRO A 141 -6.66 -1.17 -19.18
C PRO A 141 -7.79 -1.34 -20.19
N LYS A 142 -8.76 -2.17 -19.84
CA LYS A 142 -10.03 -2.36 -20.56
C LYS A 142 -11.15 -2.17 -19.55
N PHE A 143 -12.02 -1.19 -19.79
CA PHE A 143 -13.08 -0.82 -18.86
C PHE A 143 -14.43 -1.42 -19.25
N ASP A 144 -15.25 -1.74 -18.26
CA ASP A 144 -16.67 -1.98 -18.44
C ASP A 144 -17.34 -0.64 -18.86
N PRO A 145 -18.18 -0.63 -19.91
CA PRO A 145 -18.80 0.60 -20.40
C PRO A 145 -19.86 1.17 -19.44
N GLU A 146 -20.44 0.35 -18.56
CA GLU A 146 -21.59 0.74 -17.72
C GLU A 146 -21.28 0.64 -16.23
N VAL A 147 -20.51 -0.37 -15.83
CA VAL A 147 -20.26 -0.67 -14.41
C VAL A 147 -19.19 0.23 -13.83
N LYS A 148 -19.53 0.85 -12.70
CA LYS A 148 -18.66 1.74 -11.94
C LYS A 148 -18.56 1.32 -10.48
N MET A 149 -17.43 1.63 -9.86
CA MET A 149 -17.26 1.61 -8.41
C MET A 149 -18.16 2.64 -7.74
N SER A 150 -18.29 2.59 -6.42
CA SER A 150 -19.24 3.40 -5.64
C SER A 150 -19.23 4.90 -5.92
N ARG A 151 -18.07 5.51 -6.18
CA ARG A 151 -17.91 6.94 -6.51
C ARG A 151 -17.68 7.20 -8.00
N GLY A 152 -17.79 6.18 -8.84
CA GLY A 152 -17.88 6.36 -10.29
C GLY A 152 -16.65 5.96 -11.08
N LYS A 153 -15.57 5.43 -10.46
CA LYS A 153 -14.43 4.88 -11.21
C LYS A 153 -14.90 3.70 -12.07
N PRO A 154 -14.65 3.69 -13.39
CA PRO A 154 -15.01 2.55 -14.23
C PRO A 154 -14.30 1.27 -13.76
N VAL A 155 -15.02 0.15 -13.74
CA VAL A 155 -14.45 -1.15 -13.37
C VAL A 155 -13.65 -1.71 -14.54
N LEU A 156 -12.49 -2.30 -14.28
CA LEU A 156 -11.73 -3.02 -15.30
C LEU A 156 -12.29 -4.41 -15.58
N VAL A 157 -12.14 -4.85 -16.82
CA VAL A 157 -12.62 -6.14 -17.31
C VAL A 157 -11.46 -6.96 -17.88
N GLY A 158 -11.36 -8.20 -17.43
CA GLY A 158 -10.35 -9.17 -17.85
C GLY A 158 -10.93 -10.31 -18.71
N PRO A 159 -10.37 -11.52 -18.62
CA PRO A 159 -9.18 -11.87 -17.83
C PRO A 159 -7.96 -11.07 -18.28
N THR A 160 -7.09 -10.72 -17.34
CA THR A 160 -5.85 -9.98 -17.63
C THR A 160 -4.67 -10.92 -17.77
N VAL A 161 -4.72 -12.10 -17.16
CA VAL A 161 -3.61 -13.04 -17.18
C VAL A 161 -3.31 -13.54 -18.60
N LYS A 162 -2.03 -13.72 -18.90
CA LYS A 162 -1.55 -14.33 -20.14
C LYS A 162 -1.42 -15.83 -19.94
N LEU A 163 -2.02 -16.59 -20.85
CA LEU A 163 -1.85 -18.05 -20.90
C LEU A 163 -0.54 -18.39 -21.62
N ALA A 164 -0.07 -19.64 -21.47
CA ALA A 164 0.98 -20.17 -22.33
C ALA A 164 0.52 -20.16 -23.80
N ASP A 165 1.45 -19.90 -24.73
CA ASP A 165 1.16 -19.63 -26.16
C ASP A 165 0.38 -20.76 -26.87
N ASP A 166 0.47 -21.99 -26.36
CA ASP A 166 -0.14 -23.19 -26.91
C ASP A 166 -1.43 -23.62 -26.20
N THR A 167 -2.00 -22.77 -25.34
CA THR A 167 -3.04 -23.15 -24.39
C THR A 167 -4.26 -22.21 -24.46
N SER A 168 -5.45 -22.74 -24.20
CA SER A 168 -6.70 -21.97 -24.06
C SER A 168 -7.36 -22.19 -22.70
N TRP A 169 -8.32 -21.32 -22.33
CA TRP A 169 -9.10 -21.50 -21.10
C TRP A 169 -9.90 -22.82 -21.08
N ASP A 170 -10.47 -23.21 -22.22
CA ASP A 170 -11.24 -24.45 -22.34
C ASP A 170 -10.33 -25.68 -22.23
N GLU A 171 -9.13 -25.61 -22.80
CA GLU A 171 -8.11 -26.66 -22.62
C GLU A 171 -7.68 -26.75 -21.16
N LEU A 172 -7.31 -25.65 -20.51
CA LEU A 172 -6.91 -25.63 -19.10
C LEU A 172 -7.98 -26.22 -18.19
N ALA A 173 -9.25 -25.83 -18.38
CA ALA A 173 -10.36 -26.35 -17.58
C ALA A 173 -10.65 -27.84 -17.81
N SER A 174 -10.13 -28.44 -18.90
CA SER A 174 -10.26 -29.87 -19.18
C SER A 174 -9.19 -30.74 -18.51
N LEU A 175 -8.06 -30.14 -18.13
CA LEU A 175 -6.93 -30.83 -17.50
C LEU A 175 -7.16 -31.07 -16.01
N THR A 176 -6.53 -32.12 -15.47
CA THR A 176 -6.46 -32.32 -14.02
C THR A 176 -5.42 -31.38 -13.39
N PRO A 177 -5.50 -31.12 -12.06
CA PRO A 177 -4.49 -30.33 -11.37
C PRO A 177 -3.06 -30.83 -11.58
N GLU A 178 -2.84 -32.15 -11.56
CA GLU A 178 -1.55 -32.79 -11.80
C GLU A 178 -1.03 -32.51 -13.21
N GLN A 179 -1.88 -32.58 -14.23
CA GLN A 179 -1.49 -32.27 -15.61
C GLN A 179 -1.09 -30.80 -15.78
N ILE A 180 -1.83 -29.88 -15.14
CA ILE A 180 -1.50 -28.45 -15.11
C ILE A 180 -0.15 -28.23 -14.43
N LYS A 181 0.10 -28.90 -13.31
CA LYS A 181 1.34 -28.83 -12.55
C LYS A 181 2.53 -29.39 -13.32
N ASP A 182 2.38 -30.56 -13.94
CA ASP A 182 3.44 -31.23 -14.71
C ASP A 182 3.88 -30.39 -15.90
N ARG A 183 2.91 -29.79 -16.60
CA ARG A 183 3.15 -28.83 -17.69
C ARG A 183 3.67 -27.48 -17.20
N GLY A 184 3.41 -27.12 -15.93
CA GLY A 184 3.80 -25.84 -15.35
C GLY A 184 3.04 -24.65 -15.93
N ILE A 185 1.76 -24.83 -16.26
CA ILE A 185 0.93 -23.85 -17.00
C ILE A 185 -0.19 -23.23 -16.16
N PHE A 186 -0.16 -23.39 -14.83
CA PHE A 186 -1.13 -22.71 -13.97
C PHE A 186 -0.95 -21.18 -14.07
N PRO A 187 -1.97 -20.42 -14.46
CA PRO A 187 -1.80 -19.01 -14.79
C PRO A 187 -1.71 -18.08 -13.56
N TYR A 188 -2.04 -18.54 -12.35
CA TYR A 188 -2.14 -17.71 -11.14
C TYR A 188 -1.17 -18.10 -10.00
N PRO A 189 0.16 -18.20 -10.25
CA PRO A 189 1.15 -18.31 -9.17
C PRO A 189 1.10 -17.09 -8.25
N SER A 190 1.65 -17.22 -7.04
CA SER A 190 1.62 -16.14 -6.03
C SER A 190 2.27 -14.87 -6.55
N LEU A 191 1.67 -13.71 -6.24
CA LEU A 191 2.24 -12.41 -6.64
C LEU A 191 3.25 -11.96 -5.57
N PRO A 192 4.56 -11.91 -5.88
CA PRO A 192 5.56 -11.62 -4.86
C PRO A 192 5.61 -10.13 -4.51
N HIS A 193 6.18 -9.82 -3.34
CA HIS A 193 6.60 -8.46 -3.02
C HIS A 193 7.72 -8.03 -3.99
N PRO A 194 7.70 -6.78 -4.51
CA PRO A 194 8.71 -6.35 -5.49
C PRO A 194 10.15 -6.42 -4.96
N LEU A 195 10.33 -6.26 -3.64
CA LEU A 195 11.61 -6.38 -2.94
C LEU A 195 11.48 -7.28 -1.71
N GLN A 196 11.53 -8.60 -1.89
CA GLN A 196 11.29 -9.58 -0.83
C GLN A 196 12.22 -9.40 0.38
N SER A 197 13.50 -9.08 0.18
CA SER A 197 14.52 -9.04 1.24
C SER A 197 14.27 -7.95 2.28
N ASN A 198 13.78 -6.78 1.85
CA ASN A 198 13.40 -5.71 2.76
C ASN A 198 11.96 -5.89 3.24
N GLY A 199 11.12 -6.53 2.43
CA GLY A 199 9.71 -6.71 2.71
C GLY A 199 9.01 -5.38 2.92
N GLY A 200 8.09 -5.36 3.88
CA GLY A 200 7.50 -4.12 4.37
C GLY A 200 6.25 -3.66 3.64
N GLN A 201 5.67 -2.57 4.12
CA GLN A 201 4.51 -1.92 3.51
C GLN A 201 4.89 -1.15 2.24
N VAL A 202 4.00 -1.11 1.26
CA VAL A 202 4.14 -0.29 0.04
C VAL A 202 2.81 0.38 -0.30
N PHE A 203 2.86 1.70 -0.54
CA PHE A 203 1.68 2.53 -0.78
C PHE A 203 1.53 2.95 -2.27
N PRO A 204 0.31 2.96 -2.81
CA PRO A 204 0.04 3.43 -4.18
C PRO A 204 0.43 4.89 -4.44
N LYS A 205 0.80 5.19 -5.69
CA LYS A 205 1.30 6.51 -6.11
C LYS A 205 0.29 7.64 -5.88
N MET A 206 -1.01 7.42 -6.10
CA MET A 206 -2.03 8.46 -5.86
C MET A 206 -2.11 8.86 -4.39
N GLN A 207 -1.85 7.94 -3.47
CA GLN A 207 -1.81 8.23 -2.05
C GLN A 207 -0.51 8.92 -1.65
N ILE A 208 0.65 8.46 -2.15
CA ILE A 208 1.95 9.11 -1.90
C ILE A 208 1.92 10.58 -2.36
N LYS A 209 1.25 10.90 -3.47
CA LYS A 209 1.05 12.30 -3.91
C LYS A 209 0.33 13.17 -2.86
N MET A 210 -0.54 12.59 -2.04
CA MET A 210 -1.21 13.30 -0.94
C MET A 210 -0.44 13.22 0.38
N PHE A 211 0.33 12.16 0.59
CA PHE A 211 1.12 11.91 1.80
C PHE A 211 2.55 11.47 1.44
N PRO A 212 3.45 12.41 1.07
CA PRO A 212 4.82 12.09 0.67
C PRO A 212 5.61 11.32 1.73
N ARG A 213 5.25 11.45 3.02
CA ARG A 213 5.83 10.66 4.13
C ARG A 213 5.67 9.14 3.98
N LEU A 214 4.79 8.67 3.10
CA LEU A 214 4.57 7.24 2.82
C LEU A 214 5.45 6.72 1.66
N GLU A 215 6.34 7.55 1.11
CA GLU A 215 7.26 7.15 0.06
C GLU A 215 8.45 6.37 0.61
N ARG A 216 8.75 5.26 -0.07
CA ARG A 216 9.94 4.44 0.17
C ARG A 216 11.07 4.78 -0.79
N PHE A 217 12.29 4.86 -0.28
CA PHE A 217 13.46 5.15 -1.11
C PHE A 217 13.98 3.93 -1.88
N ASP A 218 13.58 2.71 -1.49
CA ASP A 218 14.12 1.43 -1.99
C ASP A 218 13.18 0.69 -2.97
N VAL A 219 11.87 0.95 -2.93
CA VAL A 219 10.87 0.28 -3.77
C VAL A 219 9.67 1.21 -4.06
N ASP A 220 8.95 0.94 -5.16
CA ASP A 220 7.68 1.58 -5.51
C ASP A 220 6.53 0.57 -5.57
N PHE A 221 5.30 1.08 -5.53
CA PHE A 221 4.10 0.30 -5.83
C PHE A 221 4.10 -0.20 -7.28
N ASP A 222 3.69 -1.45 -7.48
CA ASP A 222 3.96 -2.21 -8.70
C ASP A 222 2.82 -2.23 -9.73
N LEU A 223 1.56 -2.20 -9.30
CA LEU A 223 0.41 -2.20 -10.21
C LEU A 223 0.02 -0.78 -10.69
N PRO A 224 -0.45 -0.63 -11.94
CA PRO A 224 -0.99 0.64 -12.43
C PRO A 224 -2.27 1.05 -11.68
N GLU A 225 -2.48 2.37 -11.54
CA GLU A 225 -3.60 2.94 -10.77
C GLU A 225 -4.98 2.52 -11.30
N GLU A 226 -5.09 2.22 -12.60
CA GLU A 226 -6.31 1.73 -13.22
C GLU A 226 -6.81 0.42 -12.57
N PHE A 227 -5.89 -0.44 -12.12
CA PHE A 227 -6.18 -1.75 -11.50
C PHE A 227 -6.48 -1.69 -10.00
N LEU A 228 -6.41 -0.50 -9.41
CA LEU A 228 -6.61 -0.29 -7.98
C LEU A 228 -8.05 0.16 -7.68
N PRO A 229 -8.46 0.20 -6.41
CA PRO A 229 -9.72 0.78 -5.99
C PRO A 229 -9.83 2.26 -6.38
N GLU A 230 -11.03 2.82 -6.26
CA GLU A 230 -11.23 4.25 -6.37
C GLU A 230 -10.60 5.02 -5.21
N PHE A 231 -10.11 6.22 -5.49
CA PHE A 231 -9.41 7.06 -4.51
C PHE A 231 -9.91 8.52 -4.59
N PRO A 232 -10.37 9.13 -3.47
CA PRO A 232 -10.63 8.49 -2.18
C PRO A 232 -11.85 7.56 -2.23
N PRO A 233 -11.85 6.45 -1.45
CA PRO A 233 -13.01 5.59 -1.35
C PRO A 233 -14.09 6.19 -0.43
N ALA A 234 -15.36 5.87 -0.71
CA ALA A 234 -16.50 6.32 0.09
C ALA A 234 -16.52 5.75 1.52
N ILE A 235 -17.20 6.45 2.44
CA ILE A 235 -17.53 5.92 3.78
C ILE A 235 -19.05 5.80 3.89
N PHE A 236 -19.52 4.59 4.20
CA PHE A 236 -20.93 4.34 4.50
C PHE A 236 -21.06 4.01 5.99
N LEU A 237 -22.10 4.53 6.65
CA LEU A 237 -22.34 4.31 8.08
C LEU A 237 -23.60 3.47 8.30
N GLN A 238 -23.47 2.37 9.05
CA GLN A 238 -24.60 1.46 9.29
C GLN A 238 -25.76 2.12 10.05
N ASN A 239 -25.45 3.10 10.92
CA ASN A 239 -26.42 3.79 11.76
C ASN A 239 -27.05 5.01 11.08
N ARG A 240 -26.49 5.44 9.94
CA ARG A 240 -26.93 6.60 9.15
C ARG A 240 -26.92 6.28 7.64
N PRO A 241 -27.60 5.20 7.21
CA PRO A 241 -27.54 4.74 5.81
C PRO A 241 -28.13 5.75 4.82
N GLU A 242 -28.97 6.68 5.28
CA GLU A 242 -29.58 7.72 4.45
C GLU A 242 -28.60 8.79 3.97
N LEU A 243 -27.43 8.91 4.62
CA LEU A 243 -26.42 9.92 4.26
C LEU A 243 -25.56 9.54 3.04
N GLY A 244 -25.58 8.27 2.63
CA GLY A 244 -24.70 7.79 1.57
C GLY A 244 -23.22 7.92 1.95
N ASP A 245 -22.40 8.51 1.07
CA ASP A 245 -20.97 8.70 1.32
C ASP A 245 -20.70 9.89 2.26
N VAL A 246 -20.42 9.59 3.53
CA VAL A 246 -20.14 10.60 4.55
C VAL A 246 -18.73 11.20 4.48
N SER A 247 -17.82 10.63 3.68
CA SER A 247 -16.50 11.23 3.41
C SER A 247 -16.61 12.49 2.54
N ARG A 248 -17.73 12.64 1.80
CA ARG A 248 -17.97 13.73 0.86
C ARG A 248 -16.88 13.86 -0.21
N GLY A 249 -16.22 12.75 -0.54
CA GLY A 249 -15.13 12.70 -1.51
C GLY A 249 -13.79 13.27 -1.02
N GLU A 250 -13.62 13.44 0.30
CA GLU A 250 -12.33 13.78 0.89
C GLU A 250 -11.60 12.51 1.37
N VAL A 251 -10.26 12.48 1.26
CA VAL A 251 -9.47 11.58 2.12
C VAL A 251 -9.59 12.08 3.55
N VAL A 252 -10.10 11.24 4.45
CA VAL A 252 -10.23 11.57 5.85
C VAL A 252 -8.85 11.53 6.49
N SER A 253 -8.50 12.60 7.19
CA SER A 253 -7.21 12.83 7.85
C SER A 253 -7.43 13.46 9.22
N ILE A 254 -6.38 13.47 10.03
CA ILE A 254 -6.38 14.16 11.34
C ILE A 254 -6.77 15.64 11.24
N ASN A 255 -6.62 16.26 10.06
CA ASN A 255 -6.88 17.68 9.84
C ASN A 255 -8.31 18.01 9.42
N ASN A 256 -9.11 17.04 8.94
CA ASN A 256 -10.48 17.29 8.48
C ASN A 256 -11.55 16.43 9.15
N PHE A 257 -11.18 15.37 9.89
CA PHE A 257 -12.16 14.46 10.47
C PHE A 257 -13.18 15.17 11.37
N TYR A 258 -12.74 16.10 12.22
CA TYR A 258 -13.65 16.79 13.12
C TYR A 258 -14.71 17.62 12.37
N LYS A 259 -14.29 18.36 11.33
CA LYS A 259 -15.18 19.12 10.42
C LYS A 259 -16.20 18.20 9.74
N LEU A 260 -15.76 17.02 9.31
CA LEU A 260 -16.58 16.08 8.56
C LEU A 260 -17.58 15.32 9.45
N PHE A 261 -17.16 14.94 10.67
CA PHE A 261 -17.83 13.89 11.44
C PHE A 261 -18.46 14.33 12.77
N LYS A 262 -18.13 15.50 13.33
CA LYS A 262 -18.59 15.89 14.68
C LYS A 262 -20.12 15.93 14.86
N ASP A 263 -20.86 16.19 13.79
CA ASP A 263 -22.32 16.32 13.80
C ASP A 263 -23.04 15.02 13.39
N ILE A 264 -22.28 13.95 13.11
CA ILE A 264 -22.81 12.64 12.66
C ILE A 264 -22.35 11.46 13.52
N LEU A 265 -21.16 11.52 14.11
CA LEU A 265 -20.60 10.50 15.00
C LEU A 265 -20.79 10.88 16.47
N THR A 266 -20.94 9.87 17.33
CA THR A 266 -20.89 10.09 18.78
C THR A 266 -19.48 10.49 19.23
N PRO A 267 -19.29 11.11 20.41
CA PRO A 267 -17.96 11.45 20.91
C PRO A 267 -17.00 10.24 20.99
N VAL A 268 -17.50 9.05 21.31
CA VAL A 268 -16.71 7.81 21.37
C VAL A 268 -16.24 7.39 19.98
N GLN A 269 -17.14 7.37 19.00
CA GLN A 269 -16.80 7.05 17.61
C GLN A 269 -15.84 8.07 17.01
N LEU A 270 -16.03 9.36 17.31
CA LEU A 270 -15.18 10.45 16.85
C LEU A 270 -13.78 10.37 17.46
N ASN A 271 -13.67 9.99 18.73
CA ASN A 271 -12.37 9.71 19.36
C ASN A 271 -11.71 8.47 18.74
N GLY A 272 -12.47 7.40 18.46
CA GLY A 272 -11.98 6.26 17.68
C GLY A 272 -11.40 6.67 16.33
N LEU A 273 -12.08 7.58 15.61
CA LEU A 273 -11.62 8.09 14.31
C LEU A 273 -10.31 8.84 14.46
N GLN A 274 -10.20 9.69 15.47
CA GLN A 274 -8.98 10.43 15.76
C GLN A 274 -7.78 9.49 15.94
N PHE A 275 -7.94 8.40 16.69
CA PHE A 275 -6.87 7.41 16.88
C PHE A 275 -6.54 6.63 15.61
N LEU A 276 -7.53 6.20 14.81
CA LEU A 276 -7.27 5.53 13.52
C LEU A 276 -6.55 6.44 12.50
N LEU A 277 -6.60 7.76 12.70
CA LEU A 277 -5.93 8.78 11.88
C LEU A 277 -4.61 9.28 12.48
N THR A 278 -4.20 8.77 13.64
CA THR A 278 -2.97 9.20 14.32
C THR A 278 -1.81 8.33 13.81
N PRO A 279 -0.78 8.92 13.18
CA PRO A 279 0.40 8.17 12.75
C PRO A 279 1.16 7.61 13.94
N LEU A 280 1.59 6.35 13.82
CA LEU A 280 2.38 5.64 14.82
C LEU A 280 3.59 4.98 14.14
N PRO A 281 4.74 4.84 14.84
CA PRO A 281 5.92 4.20 14.27
C PRO A 281 5.60 2.83 13.68
N GLN A 282 6.15 2.55 12.51
CA GLN A 282 6.00 1.31 11.76
C GLN A 282 7.39 0.91 11.23
N GLU A 283 7.63 -0.36 10.90
CA GLU A 283 8.94 -0.88 10.50
C GLU A 283 9.69 0.01 9.49
N GLU A 284 9.04 0.36 8.38
CA GLU A 284 9.60 1.14 7.28
C GLU A 284 9.45 2.66 7.49
N PHE A 285 8.51 3.10 8.32
CA PHE A 285 8.21 4.51 8.55
C PHE A 285 8.33 4.83 10.04
N ASN A 286 9.50 5.34 10.44
CA ASN A 286 9.81 5.58 11.85
C ASN A 286 10.88 6.68 12.02
N PRO A 287 11.20 7.11 13.26
CA PRO A 287 12.15 8.19 13.50
C PRO A 287 13.63 7.74 13.56
N THR A 288 13.91 6.45 13.51
CA THR A 288 15.25 5.87 13.64
C THR A 288 15.91 5.66 12.27
N ASP A 289 17.16 5.22 12.26
CA ASP A 289 18.00 5.06 11.08
C ASP A 289 17.76 3.78 10.27
N ASP A 290 16.88 2.90 10.74
CA ASP A 290 16.50 1.65 10.08
C ASP A 290 15.26 1.75 9.16
N ARG A 291 14.67 2.95 9.09
CA ARG A 291 13.52 3.27 8.24
C ARG A 291 13.83 3.08 6.74
N LYS A 292 12.77 2.94 5.94
CA LYS A 292 12.80 2.97 4.47
C LYS A 292 12.19 4.24 3.86
N SER A 293 11.77 5.19 4.69
CA SER A 293 11.50 6.58 4.29
C SER A 293 12.78 7.41 4.31
N ARG A 294 12.90 8.41 3.41
CA ARG A 294 14.09 9.29 3.35
C ARG A 294 14.28 10.04 4.66
N GLU A 295 13.24 10.77 5.04
CA GLU A 295 13.20 11.54 6.28
C GLU A 295 12.65 10.68 7.43
N ALA A 296 13.03 11.05 8.64
CA ALA A 296 12.40 10.53 9.86
C ALA A 296 10.90 10.86 9.83
N SER A 297 10.07 9.93 10.28
CA SER A 297 8.61 10.06 10.24
C SER A 297 7.96 9.69 11.57
N LEU A 298 6.80 10.26 11.87
CA LEU A 298 5.91 9.78 12.94
C LEU A 298 5.35 8.38 12.66
N GLY A 299 5.44 7.93 11.40
CA GLY A 299 5.05 6.60 10.94
C GLY A 299 3.77 6.60 10.13
N VAL A 300 2.94 5.57 10.34
CA VAL A 300 1.75 5.22 9.54
C VAL A 300 0.52 5.20 10.46
N ALA A 301 -0.60 5.74 9.99
CA ALA A 301 -1.90 5.63 10.66
C ALA A 301 -2.69 4.42 10.14
N CYS A 302 -3.63 3.89 10.91
CA CYS A 302 -4.48 2.78 10.45
C CYS A 302 -5.19 3.12 9.13
N PHE A 303 -5.67 4.36 8.99
CA PHE A 303 -6.33 4.85 7.79
C PHE A 303 -5.37 5.29 6.67
N ASP A 304 -4.04 5.17 6.84
CA ASP A 304 -3.14 5.20 5.69
C ASP A 304 -3.20 3.86 4.94
N CYS A 305 -3.25 2.72 5.64
CA CYS A 305 -3.44 1.41 4.99
C CYS A 305 -4.91 1.20 4.59
N HIS A 306 -5.83 1.53 5.50
CA HIS A 306 -7.27 1.42 5.29
C HIS A 306 -7.90 2.78 5.03
N VAL A 307 -7.49 3.46 3.95
CA VAL A 307 -7.99 4.81 3.58
C VAL A 307 -9.51 4.84 3.62
N ASN A 308 -10.06 5.74 4.44
CA ASN A 308 -11.50 5.87 4.65
C ASN A 308 -12.18 4.53 5.05
N GLY A 309 -11.49 3.65 5.76
CA GLY A 309 -12.01 2.32 6.11
C GLY A 309 -12.07 1.33 4.95
N HIS A 310 -11.44 1.63 3.82
CA HIS A 310 -11.38 0.78 2.63
C HIS A 310 -9.93 0.59 2.18
N THR A 311 -9.69 -0.36 1.28
CA THR A 311 -8.37 -0.55 0.68
C THR A 311 -8.18 0.39 -0.50
N THR A 312 -6.93 0.73 -0.81
CA THR A 312 -6.55 1.38 -2.07
C THR A 312 -5.46 0.59 -2.81
N GLY A 313 -5.24 -0.66 -2.41
CA GLY A 313 -4.30 -1.60 -3.02
C GLY A 313 -2.96 -1.75 -2.30
N GLN A 314 -2.73 -1.01 -1.20
CA GLN A 314 -1.54 -1.16 -0.35
C GLN A 314 -1.35 -2.63 0.04
N PHE A 315 -0.10 -3.06 0.12
CA PHE A 315 0.23 -4.41 0.55
C PHE A 315 1.45 -4.43 1.46
N HIS A 316 1.68 -5.57 2.11
CA HIS A 316 2.85 -5.87 2.92
C HIS A 316 3.12 -7.37 2.88
N LEU A 317 4.35 -7.82 3.08
CA LEU A 317 4.66 -9.19 3.47
C LEU A 317 4.02 -9.62 4.80
N ASN A 318 3.39 -10.79 4.80
CA ASN A 318 2.79 -11.36 6.01
C ASN A 318 3.82 -11.52 7.14
N PRO A 319 3.52 -11.08 8.37
CA PRO A 319 4.50 -11.12 9.46
C PRO A 319 4.72 -12.52 10.05
N ASP A 320 3.89 -13.51 9.69
CA ASP A 320 3.78 -14.78 10.44
C ASP A 320 4.69 -15.89 9.98
N ASP A 321 5.19 -15.81 8.75
CA ASP A 321 5.97 -16.89 8.18
C ASP A 321 7.47 -16.63 8.34
N ARG A 322 8.21 -17.73 8.50
CA ARG A 322 9.67 -17.75 8.51
C ARG A 322 10.14 -18.99 7.73
N PRO A 323 11.33 -18.95 7.08
CA PRO A 323 12.22 -17.79 6.92
C PRO A 323 11.63 -16.69 6.00
N GLU A 324 12.33 -15.57 5.81
CA GLU A 324 11.83 -14.38 5.08
C GLU A 324 11.31 -14.71 3.67
N GLU A 325 11.98 -15.62 2.95
CA GLU A 325 11.59 -16.08 1.62
C GLU A 325 10.31 -16.94 1.59
N ARG A 326 9.78 -17.32 2.76
CA ARG A 326 8.46 -17.98 2.89
C ARG A 326 7.33 -17.00 3.07
N ARG A 327 7.62 -15.74 3.42
CA ARG A 327 6.61 -14.71 3.58
C ARG A 327 6.04 -14.36 2.22
N PHE A 328 4.73 -14.27 2.11
CA PHE A 328 4.02 -13.91 0.89
C PHE A 328 3.36 -12.53 1.04
N ARG A 329 3.09 -11.89 -0.10
CA ARG A 329 2.38 -10.61 -0.16
C ARG A 329 0.98 -10.76 0.41
N LEU A 330 0.60 -9.84 1.29
CA LEU A 330 -0.75 -9.66 1.78
C LEU A 330 -1.25 -8.27 1.38
N ASP A 331 -2.32 -8.27 0.61
CA ASP A 331 -3.04 -7.06 0.26
C ASP A 331 -3.86 -6.57 1.47
N THR A 332 -3.95 -5.25 1.60
CA THR A 332 -4.76 -4.60 2.63
C THR A 332 -6.23 -4.78 2.28
N THR A 333 -7.03 -5.25 3.22
CA THR A 333 -8.46 -5.51 3.01
C THR A 333 -9.32 -4.33 3.40
N SER A 334 -10.56 -4.27 2.91
CA SER A 334 -11.53 -3.28 3.43
C SER A 334 -11.94 -3.59 4.87
N LEU A 335 -12.13 -2.53 5.67
CA LEU A 335 -12.74 -2.60 7.00
C LEU A 335 -14.28 -2.46 6.96
N ARG A 336 -14.89 -2.37 5.77
CA ARG A 336 -16.35 -2.29 5.62
C ARG A 336 -16.99 -3.61 6.03
N GLY A 337 -18.06 -3.52 6.83
CA GLY A 337 -18.83 -4.66 7.28
C GLY A 337 -18.22 -5.47 8.41
N MET A 338 -17.22 -4.92 9.12
CA MET A 338 -16.54 -5.61 10.22
C MET A 338 -17.49 -6.02 11.36
N PHE A 339 -18.60 -5.28 11.55
CA PHE A 339 -19.63 -5.59 12.55
C PHE A 339 -20.28 -6.98 12.38
N ASN A 340 -20.20 -7.58 11.19
CA ASN A 340 -20.73 -8.90 10.90
C ASN A 340 -19.64 -9.95 10.68
N GLN A 341 -18.38 -9.68 11.07
CA GLN A 341 -17.26 -10.61 10.92
C GLN A 341 -16.86 -11.22 12.28
N GLN A 342 -16.40 -12.48 12.28
CA GLN A 342 -15.95 -13.19 13.49
C GLN A 342 -14.46 -13.57 13.44
N ILE A 343 -13.83 -13.49 12.28
CA ILE A 343 -12.38 -13.65 12.12
C ILE A 343 -11.89 -12.35 11.50
N HIS A 344 -10.89 -11.69 12.07
CA HIS A 344 -10.44 -10.38 11.58
C HIS A 344 -9.06 -10.41 10.90
N GLY A 345 -8.30 -11.49 11.03
CA GLY A 345 -7.03 -11.68 10.30
C GLY A 345 -7.17 -12.59 9.09
N SER A 346 -6.42 -12.31 8.02
CA SER A 346 -6.39 -13.15 6.80
C SER A 346 -5.79 -14.54 7.05
N LYS A 347 -4.77 -14.62 7.91
CA LYS A 347 -4.06 -15.86 8.30
C LYS A 347 -4.25 -16.27 9.74
N ARG A 348 -5.03 -15.51 10.51
CA ARG A 348 -5.17 -15.68 11.95
C ARG A 348 -6.62 -15.61 12.38
N SER A 349 -6.97 -16.53 13.28
CA SER A 349 -8.31 -16.65 13.85
C SER A 349 -8.56 -15.67 15.01
N LEU A 350 -8.17 -14.39 14.88
CA LEU A 350 -8.46 -13.35 15.89
C LEU A 350 -9.94 -12.98 15.85
N ARG A 351 -10.60 -12.98 17.02
CA ARG A 351 -12.07 -13.03 17.14
C ARG A 351 -12.75 -11.71 17.53
N SER A 352 -11.99 -10.66 17.76
CA SER A 352 -12.53 -9.31 18.00
C SER A 352 -11.72 -8.25 17.23
N VAL A 353 -12.35 -7.14 16.91
CA VAL A 353 -11.70 -5.99 16.25
C VAL A 353 -10.67 -5.37 17.19
N GLU A 354 -10.94 -5.39 18.48
CA GLU A 354 -10.06 -4.89 19.52
C GLU A 354 -8.76 -5.69 19.61
N ASP A 355 -8.85 -7.02 19.67
CA ASP A 355 -7.65 -7.87 19.75
C ASP A 355 -6.86 -7.83 18.45
N PHE A 356 -7.55 -7.70 17.31
CA PHE A 356 -6.90 -7.46 16.03
C PHE A 356 -6.17 -6.11 16.00
N THR A 357 -6.79 -5.05 16.51
CA THR A 357 -6.17 -3.71 16.60
C THR A 357 -4.90 -3.75 17.47
N GLU A 358 -4.94 -4.42 18.62
CA GLU A 358 -3.75 -4.59 19.47
C GLU A 358 -2.66 -5.44 18.80
N PHE A 359 -3.06 -6.53 18.12
CA PHE A 359 -2.16 -7.39 17.38
C PHE A 359 -1.42 -6.60 16.28
N GLU A 360 -2.15 -5.84 15.47
CA GLU A 360 -1.59 -5.08 14.34
C GLU A 360 -0.43 -4.20 14.80
N PHE A 361 -0.62 -3.43 15.88
CA PHE A 361 0.43 -2.57 16.42
C PHE A 361 1.61 -3.32 17.04
N ARG A 362 1.37 -4.47 17.69
CA ARG A 362 2.45 -5.20 18.37
C ARG A 362 3.28 -6.08 17.44
N THR A 363 2.77 -6.36 16.25
CA THR A 363 3.35 -7.40 15.39
C THR A 363 3.39 -6.96 13.92
N ALA A 364 2.25 -6.81 13.25
CA ALA A 364 2.19 -6.56 11.81
C ALA A 364 2.83 -5.24 11.40
N TYR A 365 2.74 -4.20 12.24
CA TYR A 365 3.45 -2.94 12.04
C TYR A 365 4.97 -3.10 12.04
N PHE A 366 5.50 -4.14 12.68
CA PHE A 366 6.94 -4.37 12.85
C PHE A 366 7.38 -5.69 12.21
N ASN A 367 6.69 -6.15 11.16
CA ASN A 367 7.05 -7.34 10.37
C ASN A 367 7.13 -8.62 11.23
N GLY A 368 6.40 -8.66 12.35
CA GLY A 368 6.44 -9.74 13.34
C GLY A 368 7.67 -9.71 14.26
N ASP A 369 8.43 -8.61 14.28
CA ASP A 369 9.64 -8.42 15.09
C ASP A 369 9.40 -7.48 16.28
N PRO A 370 9.23 -8.01 17.51
CA PRO A 370 9.04 -7.18 18.70
C PRO A 370 10.31 -6.47 19.18
N ILE A 371 11.51 -6.90 18.76
CA ILE A 371 12.78 -6.25 19.14
C ILE A 371 12.90 -4.93 18.39
N HIS A 372 12.64 -4.95 17.08
CA HIS A 372 12.61 -3.72 16.27
C HIS A 372 11.49 -2.77 16.70
N ALA A 373 10.33 -3.31 17.09
CA ALA A 373 9.25 -2.50 17.66
C ALA A 373 9.75 -1.66 18.86
N MET A 374 10.46 -2.29 19.80
CA MET A 374 11.04 -1.61 20.97
C MET A 374 12.05 -0.52 20.59
N LYS A 375 12.93 -0.80 19.61
CA LYS A 375 13.89 0.17 19.06
C LYS A 375 13.19 1.44 18.56
N LYS A 376 12.01 1.29 17.95
CA LYS A 376 11.27 2.35 17.26
C LYS A 376 10.27 3.08 18.16
N GLY A 377 10.18 2.70 19.43
CA GLY A 377 9.28 3.33 20.39
C GLY A 377 7.80 2.98 20.17
N PHE A 378 7.50 1.73 19.79
CA PHE A 378 6.12 1.31 19.53
C PHE A 378 5.17 1.66 20.70
N PRO A 379 3.96 2.17 20.41
CA PRO A 379 3.01 2.55 21.44
C PRO A 379 2.32 1.32 22.04
N VAL A 380 2.10 1.33 23.36
CA VAL A 380 1.15 0.44 24.02
C VAL A 380 -0.18 1.18 24.17
N LEU A 381 -1.16 0.82 23.36
CA LEU A 381 -2.50 1.40 23.43
C LEU A 381 -3.29 0.74 24.57
N ASP A 382 -3.96 1.54 25.39
CA ASP A 382 -4.86 1.02 26.43
C ASP A 382 -6.19 0.56 25.85
N ARG A 383 -6.90 -0.27 26.63
CA ARG A 383 -8.11 -0.93 26.17
C ARG A 383 -9.26 0.03 25.86
N ILE A 384 -9.29 1.21 26.47
CA ILE A 384 -10.37 2.20 26.23
C ILE A 384 -10.22 2.74 24.80
N HIS A 385 -9.04 3.21 24.43
CA HIS A 385 -8.81 3.71 23.06
C HIS A 385 -8.94 2.61 22.00
N VAL A 386 -8.49 1.39 22.30
CA VAL A 386 -8.74 0.21 21.45
C VAL A 386 -10.23 0.00 21.22
N SER A 387 -11.05 0.04 22.27
CA SER A 387 -12.50 -0.11 22.15
C SER A 387 -13.15 1.03 21.34
N HIS A 388 -12.64 2.25 21.44
CA HIS A 388 -13.15 3.39 20.66
C HIS A 388 -12.85 3.22 19.17
N MET A 389 -11.63 2.81 18.82
CA MET A 389 -11.28 2.47 17.44
C MET A 389 -12.15 1.34 16.90
N ALA A 390 -12.36 0.28 17.68
CA ALA A 390 -13.22 -0.84 17.30
C ALA A 390 -14.69 -0.39 17.08
N GLN A 391 -15.24 0.47 17.94
CA GLN A 391 -16.59 1.00 17.76
C GLN A 391 -16.75 1.71 16.42
N LEU A 392 -15.77 2.54 16.03
CA LEU A 392 -15.82 3.19 14.73
C LEU A 392 -15.67 2.22 13.57
N GLN A 393 -14.71 1.30 13.63
CA GLN A 393 -14.50 0.30 12.58
C GLN A 393 -15.77 -0.53 12.36
N ASN A 394 -16.47 -0.88 13.44
CA ASN A 394 -17.77 -1.54 13.35
C ASN A 394 -18.86 -0.67 12.73
N MET A 395 -18.74 0.66 12.70
CA MET A 395 -19.75 1.52 12.02
C MET A 395 -19.62 1.54 10.50
N LEU A 396 -18.48 1.12 9.96
CA LEU A 396 -18.22 1.13 8.53
C LEU A 396 -19.07 0.07 7.83
N ASP A 397 -20.03 0.51 7.02
CA ASP A 397 -20.94 -0.36 6.29
C ASP A 397 -20.45 -0.67 4.87
N PHE A 398 -21.05 -1.67 4.26
CA PHE A 398 -20.86 -2.00 2.86
C PHE A 398 -21.41 -0.90 1.94
N PRO A 399 -20.91 -0.80 0.70
CA PRO A 399 -21.58 0.01 -0.31
C PRO A 399 -23.02 -0.45 -0.56
N PRO A 400 -23.93 0.47 -0.91
CA PRO A 400 -25.31 0.11 -1.25
C PRO A 400 -25.37 -0.89 -2.42
N ALA A 401 -26.19 -1.92 -2.26
CA ALA A 401 -26.47 -2.92 -3.29
C ALA A 401 -27.98 -2.91 -3.64
N PRO A 402 -28.43 -1.98 -4.50
CA PRO A 402 -29.86 -1.68 -4.68
C PRO A 402 -30.66 -2.82 -5.33
N LYS A 403 -29.97 -3.76 -5.99
CA LYS A 403 -30.57 -4.94 -6.62
C LYS A 403 -30.73 -6.13 -5.68
N LEU A 404 -30.20 -6.06 -4.45
CA LEU A 404 -30.44 -7.11 -3.46
C LEU A 404 -31.72 -6.87 -2.68
N ASN A 405 -32.46 -7.96 -2.45
CA ASN A 405 -33.59 -7.96 -1.55
C ASN A 405 -33.12 -7.66 -0.11
N PRO A 406 -33.78 -6.73 0.62
CA PRO A 406 -33.32 -6.33 1.95
C PRO A 406 -33.25 -7.45 2.99
N ILE A 407 -34.08 -8.49 2.85
CA ILE A 407 -34.22 -9.59 3.81
C ILE A 407 -33.33 -10.76 3.42
N THR A 408 -33.48 -11.28 2.20
CA THR A 408 -32.72 -12.47 1.77
C THR A 408 -31.28 -12.14 1.38
N LYS A 409 -31.00 -10.86 1.07
CA LYS A 409 -29.75 -10.38 0.46
C LYS A 409 -29.37 -11.12 -0.82
N ARG A 410 -30.35 -11.74 -1.48
CA ARG A 410 -30.25 -12.29 -2.84
C ARG A 410 -30.76 -11.28 -3.86
N LEU A 411 -30.54 -11.51 -5.14
CA LEU A 411 -31.07 -10.63 -6.18
C LEU A 411 -32.60 -10.53 -6.10
N ASP A 412 -33.11 -9.31 -6.27
CA ASP A 412 -34.52 -9.03 -6.51
C ASP A 412 -34.81 -9.22 -8.01
N PRO A 413 -35.61 -10.23 -8.41
CA PRO A 413 -35.90 -10.48 -9.82
C PRO A 413 -36.58 -9.32 -10.54
N ALA A 414 -37.22 -8.39 -9.82
CA ALA A 414 -37.83 -7.20 -10.41
C ALA A 414 -36.80 -6.12 -10.80
N LYS A 415 -35.57 -6.21 -10.29
CA LYS A 415 -34.49 -5.23 -10.52
C LYS A 415 -33.29 -5.81 -11.26
N ALA A 416 -33.08 -7.11 -11.16
CA ALA A 416 -31.95 -7.80 -11.76
C ALA A 416 -32.18 -8.07 -13.25
N THR A 417 -31.09 -8.03 -14.02
CA THR A 417 -31.09 -8.49 -15.42
C THR A 417 -31.13 -10.01 -15.48
N GLU A 418 -31.51 -10.57 -16.64
CA GLU A 418 -31.46 -12.02 -16.83
C GLU A 418 -30.05 -12.60 -16.67
N SER A 419 -29.01 -11.84 -17.05
CA SER A 419 -27.62 -12.26 -16.89
C SER A 419 -27.23 -12.36 -15.42
N GLU A 420 -27.61 -11.36 -14.61
CA GLU A 420 -27.39 -11.36 -13.17
C GLU A 420 -28.13 -12.52 -12.48
N LEU A 421 -29.37 -12.80 -12.88
CA LEU A 421 -30.16 -13.91 -12.32
C LEU A 421 -29.58 -15.29 -12.68
N ARG A 422 -29.11 -15.48 -13.92
CA ARG A 422 -28.38 -16.70 -14.29
C ARG A 422 -27.05 -16.80 -13.56
N GLY A 423 -26.37 -15.67 -13.36
CA GLY A 423 -25.13 -15.60 -12.59
C GLY A 423 -25.31 -16.03 -11.15
N GLU A 424 -26.40 -15.60 -10.51
CA GLU A 424 -26.76 -16.06 -9.18
C GLU A 424 -27.03 -17.58 -9.17
N GLN A 425 -27.72 -18.13 -10.17
CA GLN A 425 -27.91 -19.59 -10.28
C GLN A 425 -26.59 -20.35 -10.42
N VAL A 426 -25.63 -19.82 -11.20
CA VAL A 426 -24.28 -20.40 -11.27
C VAL A 426 -23.63 -20.33 -9.91
N PHE A 427 -23.65 -19.17 -9.23
CA PHE A 427 -23.01 -18.96 -7.94
C PHE A 427 -23.46 -19.96 -6.85
N PHE A 428 -24.77 -20.21 -6.75
CA PHE A 428 -25.36 -21.15 -5.78
C PHE A 428 -25.43 -22.60 -6.28
N GLY A 429 -25.11 -22.85 -7.56
CA GLY A 429 -25.18 -24.15 -8.20
C GLY A 429 -23.81 -24.61 -8.66
N LYS A 430 -23.63 -24.66 -9.99
CA LYS A 430 -22.41 -25.20 -10.64
C LYS A 430 -21.13 -24.50 -10.19
N GLY A 431 -21.20 -23.21 -9.85
CA GLY A 431 -20.08 -22.41 -9.38
C GLY A 431 -19.59 -22.77 -7.97
N GLN A 432 -20.44 -23.39 -7.15
CA GLN A 432 -20.15 -23.77 -5.76
C GLN A 432 -19.67 -22.65 -4.82
N CYS A 433 -19.70 -21.39 -5.26
CA CYS A 433 -19.19 -20.23 -4.53
C CYS A 433 -19.86 -20.05 -3.17
N SER A 434 -21.15 -20.38 -3.08
CA SER A 434 -21.94 -20.26 -1.86
C SER A 434 -21.58 -21.27 -0.77
N SER A 435 -20.67 -22.21 -1.01
CA SER A 435 -20.15 -23.11 0.04
C SER A 435 -19.34 -22.32 1.10
N CYS A 436 -18.65 -21.27 0.67
CA CYS A 436 -17.89 -20.37 1.55
C CYS A 436 -18.52 -18.96 1.61
N HIS A 437 -19.15 -18.49 0.53
CA HIS A 437 -19.70 -17.13 0.44
C HIS A 437 -21.22 -17.09 0.63
N ILE A 438 -21.66 -17.23 1.88
CA ILE A 438 -23.08 -17.36 2.24
C ILE A 438 -23.70 -15.98 2.54
N PRO A 439 -24.89 -15.62 2.00
CA PRO A 439 -25.63 -14.43 2.42
C PRO A 439 -25.92 -14.43 3.94
N PRO A 440 -26.07 -13.26 4.60
CA PRO A 440 -26.28 -11.94 4.04
C PRO A 440 -25.01 -11.16 3.67
N THR A 441 -23.85 -11.57 4.19
CA THR A 441 -22.56 -10.88 4.01
C THR A 441 -21.66 -11.59 3.01
N TYR A 442 -22.11 -12.70 2.41
CA TYR A 442 -21.32 -13.50 1.47
C TYR A 442 -19.99 -13.96 2.09
N LEU A 443 -20.10 -14.47 3.31
CA LEU A 443 -18.99 -14.85 4.18
C LEU A 443 -19.45 -15.89 5.21
N ASP A 444 -18.75 -17.02 5.29
CA ASP A 444 -19.03 -18.11 6.24
C ASP A 444 -18.29 -18.01 7.58
N GLN A 445 -17.38 -17.05 7.73
CA GLN A 445 -16.53 -16.86 8.92
C GLN A 445 -15.53 -17.99 9.19
N GLN A 446 -15.11 -18.72 8.16
CA GLN A 446 -14.12 -19.78 8.27
C GLN A 446 -12.82 -19.45 7.52
N MET A 447 -11.82 -20.30 7.72
CA MET A 447 -10.59 -20.30 6.93
C MET A 447 -10.57 -21.55 6.06
N HIS A 448 -10.16 -21.40 4.81
CA HIS A 448 -10.11 -22.47 3.83
C HIS A 448 -8.74 -22.53 3.17
N ASP A 449 -8.26 -23.73 2.91
CA ASP A 449 -7.07 -23.96 2.12
C ASP A 449 -7.48 -24.38 0.71
N LEU A 450 -7.03 -23.65 -0.30
CA LEU A 450 -7.29 -23.95 -1.70
C LEU A 450 -6.32 -24.99 -2.27
N HIS A 451 -5.30 -25.38 -1.50
CA HIS A 451 -4.33 -26.41 -1.86
C HIS A 451 -3.63 -26.15 -3.20
N LEU A 452 -3.24 -24.89 -3.47
CA LEU A 452 -2.67 -24.47 -4.76
C LEU A 452 -1.37 -25.21 -5.15
N GLU A 453 -0.67 -25.82 -4.18
CA GLU A 453 0.47 -26.71 -4.43
C GLU A 453 0.13 -27.89 -5.34
N ARG A 454 -1.15 -28.23 -5.54
CA ARG A 454 -1.58 -29.23 -6.53
C ARG A 454 -1.46 -28.76 -7.98
N PHE A 455 -1.45 -27.45 -8.22
CA PHE A 455 -1.30 -26.83 -9.54
C PHE A 455 0.12 -26.27 -9.77
N LEU A 456 0.86 -26.00 -8.69
CA LEU A 456 2.15 -25.33 -8.72
C LEU A 456 3.32 -26.32 -8.64
N LYS A 457 4.34 -26.12 -9.49
CA LYS A 457 5.51 -27.01 -9.56
C LYS A 457 6.55 -26.72 -8.47
N ASN A 458 6.86 -25.44 -8.28
CA ASN A 458 7.98 -24.98 -7.44
C ASN A 458 7.54 -23.96 -6.37
N GLU A 459 6.24 -23.82 -6.14
CA GLU A 459 5.68 -22.93 -5.12
C GLU A 459 4.93 -23.77 -4.08
N PRO A 460 5.10 -23.45 -2.79
CA PRO A 460 4.32 -24.09 -1.74
C PRO A 460 2.86 -23.64 -1.78
N GLY A 461 2.01 -24.36 -1.07
CA GLY A 461 0.67 -23.90 -0.78
C GLY A 461 0.69 -22.69 0.16
N ASP A 462 -0.30 -21.82 0.00
CA ASP A 462 -0.47 -20.67 0.89
C ASP A 462 -0.96 -21.13 2.28
N GLY A 463 -1.63 -22.29 2.38
CA GLY A 463 -2.32 -22.73 3.58
C GLY A 463 -3.63 -21.99 3.81
N PRO A 464 -4.34 -22.23 4.94
CA PRO A 464 -5.65 -21.65 5.18
C PRO A 464 -5.67 -20.11 5.10
N ILE A 465 -6.62 -19.56 4.36
CA ILE A 465 -6.94 -18.14 4.28
C ILE A 465 -8.38 -17.96 4.71
N LYS A 466 -8.66 -16.95 5.53
CA LYS A 466 -10.03 -16.57 5.86
C LYS A 466 -10.82 -16.21 4.60
N THR A 467 -12.05 -16.70 4.49
CA THR A 467 -13.01 -16.19 3.50
C THR A 467 -13.16 -14.66 3.64
N PHE A 468 -13.13 -13.94 2.53
CA PHE A 468 -13.45 -12.50 2.51
C PHE A 468 -14.91 -12.28 2.09
N THR A 469 -15.54 -11.24 2.65
CA THR A 469 -16.87 -10.80 2.22
C THR A 469 -16.88 -10.42 0.74
N LEU A 470 -17.91 -10.84 -0.01
CA LEU A 470 -18.11 -10.38 -1.39
C LEU A 470 -18.99 -9.13 -1.50
N ARG A 471 -19.51 -8.61 -0.37
CA ARG A 471 -20.28 -7.36 -0.38
C ARG A 471 -19.38 -6.20 -0.78
N GLY A 472 -19.71 -5.50 -1.87
CA GLY A 472 -18.90 -4.42 -2.43
C GLY A 472 -17.67 -4.88 -3.21
N ILE A 473 -17.62 -6.14 -3.66
CA ILE A 473 -16.41 -6.73 -4.27
C ILE A 473 -15.92 -5.96 -5.51
N LYS A 474 -16.81 -5.31 -6.26
CA LYS A 474 -16.40 -4.50 -7.43
C LYS A 474 -15.59 -3.25 -7.06
N ASP A 475 -15.61 -2.82 -5.80
CA ASP A 475 -14.93 -1.61 -5.33
C ASP A 475 -13.50 -1.88 -4.85
N SER A 476 -13.09 -3.15 -4.66
CA SER A 476 -11.81 -3.51 -4.03
C SER A 476 -10.91 -4.44 -4.87
N PRO A 477 -10.63 -4.13 -6.16
CA PRO A 477 -9.55 -4.83 -6.87
C PRO A 477 -8.17 -4.42 -6.30
N PRO A 478 -7.11 -5.21 -6.52
CA PRO A 478 -7.13 -6.57 -7.06
C PRO A 478 -7.68 -7.58 -6.03
N TYR A 479 -7.79 -8.84 -6.42
CA TYR A 479 -8.48 -9.91 -5.71
C TYR A 479 -7.54 -11.01 -5.23
N LEU A 480 -8.07 -11.83 -4.31
CA LEU A 480 -7.34 -12.78 -3.46
C LEU A 480 -6.52 -12.06 -2.38
N HIS A 481 -5.90 -12.84 -1.50
CA HIS A 481 -5.19 -12.30 -0.33
C HIS A 481 -3.89 -11.57 -0.70
N ASP A 482 -3.35 -11.81 -1.90
CA ASP A 482 -2.06 -11.28 -2.37
C ASP A 482 -2.18 -10.45 -3.66
N GLY A 483 -3.41 -10.20 -4.13
CA GLY A 483 -3.66 -9.37 -5.31
C GLY A 483 -3.32 -10.00 -6.65
N ARG A 484 -3.09 -11.32 -6.74
CA ARG A 484 -2.69 -11.98 -8.00
C ARG A 484 -3.78 -11.99 -9.08
N ALA A 485 -5.04 -11.74 -8.74
CA ALA A 485 -6.16 -11.67 -9.69
C ALA A 485 -6.60 -10.21 -9.87
N LEU A 486 -6.30 -9.60 -11.03
CA LEU A 486 -6.49 -8.16 -11.22
C LEU A 486 -7.95 -7.75 -11.49
N THR A 487 -8.78 -8.67 -11.99
CA THR A 487 -10.21 -8.42 -12.24
C THR A 487 -11.11 -9.54 -11.71
N LEU A 488 -12.43 -9.28 -11.72
CA LEU A 488 -13.42 -10.32 -11.35
C LEU A 488 -13.40 -11.48 -12.35
N GLU A 489 -13.14 -11.21 -13.63
CA GLU A 489 -12.93 -12.27 -14.62
C GLU A 489 -11.72 -13.14 -14.28
N ASP A 490 -10.60 -12.55 -13.85
CA ASP A 490 -9.45 -13.33 -13.36
C ASP A 490 -9.82 -14.20 -12.15
N THR A 491 -10.62 -13.66 -11.23
CA THR A 491 -11.12 -14.40 -10.06
C THR A 491 -12.00 -15.59 -10.48
N VAL A 492 -12.90 -15.38 -11.44
CA VAL A 492 -13.77 -16.44 -11.94
C VAL A 492 -12.98 -17.52 -12.68
N GLU A 493 -12.01 -17.16 -13.51
CA GLU A 493 -11.15 -18.15 -14.16
C GLU A 493 -10.30 -18.92 -13.15
N PHE A 494 -9.75 -18.23 -12.15
CA PHE A 494 -9.00 -18.86 -11.05
C PHE A 494 -9.83 -19.94 -10.35
N PHE A 495 -11.04 -19.62 -9.88
CA PHE A 495 -11.90 -20.60 -9.20
C PHE A 495 -12.47 -21.66 -10.13
N ASN A 496 -12.68 -21.35 -11.42
CA ASN A 496 -13.07 -22.34 -12.42
C ASN A 496 -12.03 -23.47 -12.56
N LEU A 497 -10.74 -23.13 -12.47
CA LEU A 497 -9.65 -24.11 -12.47
C LEU A 497 -9.49 -24.79 -11.11
N VAL A 498 -9.40 -24.01 -10.03
CA VAL A 498 -9.09 -24.51 -8.68
C VAL A 498 -10.15 -25.47 -8.16
N LEU A 499 -11.43 -25.21 -8.48
CA LEU A 499 -12.56 -26.07 -8.09
C LEU A 499 -13.00 -27.01 -9.22
N GLU A 500 -12.27 -27.07 -10.35
CA GLU A 500 -12.53 -27.97 -11.48
C GLU A 500 -13.97 -27.88 -12.04
N LEU A 501 -14.54 -26.66 -12.06
CA LEU A 501 -15.98 -26.42 -12.27
C LEU A 501 -16.43 -26.60 -13.72
N LYS A 502 -15.50 -26.44 -14.67
CA LYS A 502 -15.76 -26.52 -16.13
C LYS A 502 -16.90 -25.59 -16.56
N LEU A 503 -16.89 -24.35 -16.06
CA LEU A 503 -17.82 -23.30 -16.45
C LEU A 503 -17.56 -22.89 -17.90
N ASN A 504 -18.62 -22.81 -18.69
CA ASN A 504 -18.54 -22.30 -20.05
C ASN A 504 -18.45 -20.76 -20.07
N ALA A 505 -18.15 -20.18 -21.23
CA ALA A 505 -17.98 -18.74 -21.39
C ALA A 505 -19.17 -17.90 -20.90
N ARG A 506 -20.41 -18.35 -21.13
CA ARG A 506 -21.63 -17.64 -20.70
C ARG A 506 -21.80 -17.72 -19.19
N GLU A 507 -21.58 -18.88 -18.59
CA GLU A 507 -21.65 -19.06 -17.13
C GLU A 507 -20.65 -18.15 -16.41
N LYS A 508 -19.43 -18.04 -16.94
CA LYS A 508 -18.39 -17.14 -16.39
C LYS A 508 -18.82 -15.67 -16.48
N GLN A 509 -19.34 -15.23 -17.63
CA GLN A 509 -19.84 -13.86 -17.81
C GLN A 509 -21.02 -13.54 -16.90
N ASP A 510 -22.01 -14.44 -16.84
CA ASP A 510 -23.19 -14.27 -15.98
C ASP A 510 -22.76 -14.23 -14.49
N LEU A 511 -21.82 -15.08 -14.06
CA LEU A 511 -21.28 -15.08 -12.69
C LEU A 511 -20.61 -13.74 -12.32
N VAL A 512 -19.79 -13.19 -13.20
CA VAL A 512 -19.19 -11.85 -12.99
C VAL A 512 -20.27 -10.77 -12.90
N ALA A 513 -21.30 -10.83 -13.76
CA ALA A 513 -22.41 -9.88 -13.72
C ALA A 513 -23.14 -9.91 -12.36
N PHE A 514 -23.37 -11.09 -11.79
CA PHE A 514 -23.91 -11.24 -10.43
C PHE A 514 -22.97 -10.68 -9.36
N MET A 515 -21.69 -11.04 -9.38
CA MET A 515 -20.72 -10.59 -8.38
C MET A 515 -20.61 -9.05 -8.33
N ARG A 516 -20.78 -8.35 -9.46
CA ARG A 516 -20.81 -6.88 -9.52
C ARG A 516 -22.00 -6.25 -8.79
N GLN A 517 -23.06 -7.01 -8.50
CA GLN A 517 -24.23 -6.53 -7.75
C GLN A 517 -24.13 -6.74 -6.25
N LEU A 518 -23.09 -7.45 -5.77
CA LEU A 518 -22.79 -7.65 -4.36
C LEU A 518 -22.09 -6.42 -3.78
#